data_AF-A0A9Q0WYV2-F1
#
_entry.id   AF-A0A9Q0WYV2-F1
#
_cell.length_a   1.000
_cell.length_b   1.000
_cell.length_c   1.000
_cell.angle_alpha   90.00
_cell.angle_beta   90.00
_cell.angle_gamma   90.00
#
_symmetry.space_group_name_H-M   'P 1'
#
loop_
_entity.id
_entity.type
_entity.pdbx_description
1 polymer ?
#
loop_
_entity_poly.entity_id
_entity_poly.type
_entity_poly.pdbx_seq_one_letter_code
_entity_poly.pdbx_strand_id
1 'polypeptide(L)'
;MIGLLMINLGIKTPGVMGTHDEETRRFFKHSSVTCVLAPRFASSKLSFLKQQIVGNMFTHHQKCVLVDTQANGNNRKITAFIGGIDLCDGRYDTPEHRLFHDLDTVFKDDFHNPTFSAGTRAPRQPWHDLHCKIDGPAAYDALINFEQRWRKATKWTELGLRFKQKSHWSDDSLIKIERISWILSPHLSETKDGTTIVPSDDPTVYVSSEEDPDHWHVQIFRSIDSGSLKGFPKTNNECHDKNLVVTKNLVVDKSIQTAYIQAIRSAQHFIYIENQYFLGSSYAWPSYKDAGQNC
;
A
#
# COMPACT_ATOMS: atom_id res chain seq x y z
N MET A 1 7.14 -16.82 -7.76
CA MET A 1 6.80 -15.70 -8.66
C MET A 1 6.72 -14.48 -7.78
N ILE A 2 7.58 -13.48 -7.98
CA ILE A 2 7.53 -12.22 -7.21
C ILE A 2 6.60 -11.29 -8.01
N GLY A 3 5.41 -11.04 -7.47
CA GLY A 3 4.48 -10.06 -8.03
C GLY A 3 4.82 -8.68 -7.47
N LEU A 4 5.24 -7.76 -8.34
CA LEU A 4 5.50 -6.38 -7.95
C LEU A 4 4.35 -5.51 -8.47
N LEU A 5 3.52 -5.02 -7.55
CA LEU A 5 2.52 -4.00 -7.88
C LEU A 5 3.18 -2.63 -7.72
N MET A 6 3.52 -2.00 -8.84
CA MET A 6 4.12 -0.67 -8.83
C MET A 6 3.07 0.41 -8.96
N ILE A 7 3.30 1.46 -8.19
CA ILE A 7 2.28 2.41 -7.83
C ILE A 7 2.84 3.82 -7.92
N ASN A 8 2.89 4.35 -9.13
CA ASN A 8 2.52 5.73 -9.41
C ASN A 8 2.39 5.91 -10.92
N LEU A 9 1.51 6.83 -11.33
CA LEU A 9 1.52 7.42 -12.66
C LEU A 9 1.41 8.93 -12.47
N GLY A 10 2.39 9.51 -11.78
CA GLY A 10 2.58 10.95 -11.71
C GLY A 10 3.35 11.44 -12.93
N ILE A 11 2.83 12.45 -13.63
CA ILE A 11 3.60 13.17 -14.66
C ILE A 11 4.77 13.90 -13.97
N LYS A 12 5.95 13.87 -14.59
CA LYS A 12 7.15 14.61 -14.16
C LYS A 12 6.85 16.11 -14.03
N THR A 13 6.52 16.56 -12.83
CA THR A 13 6.74 17.94 -12.42
C THR A 13 8.16 18.04 -11.87
N PRO A 14 9.00 19.00 -12.32
CA PRO A 14 10.29 19.24 -11.71
C PRO A 14 10.10 19.46 -10.21
N GLY A 15 10.71 18.61 -9.39
CA GLY A 15 10.78 18.78 -7.93
C GLY A 15 9.61 18.25 -7.09
N VAL A 16 8.58 17.58 -7.65
CA VAL A 16 7.46 17.08 -6.80
C VAL A 16 7.21 15.57 -6.90
N MET A 17 7.42 14.91 -8.04
CA MET A 17 7.39 13.43 -8.10
C MET A 17 8.35 12.89 -9.16
N GLY A 18 9.56 12.51 -8.71
CA GLY A 18 10.55 11.77 -9.49
C GLY A 18 10.37 10.26 -9.34
N THR A 19 9.20 9.72 -9.67
CA THR A 19 8.97 8.27 -9.56
C THR A 19 9.49 7.53 -10.79
N HIS A 20 10.10 6.37 -10.56
CA HIS A 20 10.76 5.55 -11.60
C HIS A 20 9.86 4.43 -12.14
N ASP A 21 8.52 4.55 -12.04
CA ASP A 21 7.59 3.43 -12.26
C ASP A 21 7.66 2.82 -13.67
N GLU A 22 7.71 3.66 -14.71
CA GLU A 22 7.81 3.21 -16.10
C GLU A 22 9.18 2.59 -16.41
N GLU A 23 10.24 3.10 -15.79
CA GLU A 23 11.60 2.57 -15.93
C GLU A 23 11.68 1.19 -15.27
N THR A 24 11.13 1.03 -14.06
CA THR A 24 11.06 -0.26 -13.38
C THR A 24 10.20 -1.27 -14.13
N ARG A 25 9.05 -0.86 -14.69
CA ARG A 25 8.26 -1.75 -15.55
C ARG A 25 9.07 -2.22 -16.76
N ARG A 26 9.80 -1.32 -17.42
CA ARG A 26 10.65 -1.66 -18.57
C ARG A 26 11.77 -2.60 -18.18
N PHE A 27 12.40 -2.39 -17.02
CA PHE A 27 13.43 -3.25 -16.47
C PHE A 27 12.95 -4.69 -16.32
N PHE A 28 11.74 -4.90 -15.79
CA PHE A 28 11.20 -6.25 -15.58
C PHE A 28 10.48 -6.87 -16.79
N LYS A 29 10.26 -6.12 -17.89
CA LYS A 29 9.43 -6.52 -19.04
C LYS A 29 9.78 -7.89 -19.64
N HIS A 30 11.05 -8.29 -19.58
CA HIS A 30 11.56 -9.54 -20.15
C HIS A 30 12.10 -10.51 -19.08
N SER A 31 11.75 -10.27 -17.82
CA SER A 31 12.12 -11.13 -16.69
C SER A 31 10.95 -12.03 -16.28
N SER A 32 11.18 -12.90 -15.29
CA SER A 32 10.11 -13.68 -14.63
C SER A 32 9.31 -12.88 -13.59
N VAL A 33 9.63 -11.60 -13.38
CA VAL A 33 8.91 -10.70 -12.45
C VAL A 33 7.70 -10.12 -13.17
N THR A 34 6.52 -10.29 -12.58
CA THR A 34 5.31 -9.63 -13.09
C THR A 34 5.19 -8.25 -12.47
N CYS A 35 5.52 -7.22 -13.26
CA CYS A 35 5.43 -5.81 -12.87
C CYS A 35 4.19 -5.16 -13.49
N VAL A 36 3.24 -4.72 -12.66
CA VAL A 36 1.98 -4.10 -13.09
C VAL A 36 1.95 -2.64 -12.64
N LEU A 37 1.72 -1.72 -13.58
CA LEU A 37 1.41 -0.33 -13.26
C LEU A 37 -0.05 -0.23 -12.81
N ALA A 38 -0.26 0.31 -11.62
CA ALA A 38 -1.57 0.46 -11.00
C ALA A 38 -2.07 1.91 -11.11
N PRO A 39 -2.76 2.31 -12.20
CA PRO A 39 -3.37 3.64 -12.29
C PRO A 39 -4.39 3.85 -11.17
N ARG A 40 -4.52 5.10 -10.73
CA ARG A 40 -5.58 5.50 -9.81
C ARG A 40 -6.77 6.05 -10.61
N PHE A 41 -7.96 5.53 -10.34
CA PHE A 41 -9.18 6.04 -10.94
C PHE A 41 -10.15 6.44 -9.81
N ALA A 42 -10.59 7.70 -9.77
CA ALA A 42 -11.79 7.99 -9.00
C ALA A 42 -12.97 7.33 -9.71
N SER A 43 -13.79 6.60 -8.94
CA SER A 43 -15.05 5.95 -9.29
C SER A 43 -15.26 5.59 -10.78
N SER A 44 -15.51 4.30 -11.06
CA SER A 44 -15.79 3.82 -12.42
C SER A 44 -17.02 4.42 -13.10
N LYS A 45 -17.80 5.26 -12.42
CA LYS A 45 -18.96 5.99 -12.96
C LYS A 45 -18.67 7.47 -13.32
N LEU A 46 -17.44 7.95 -13.14
CA LEU A 46 -17.04 9.28 -13.61
C LEU A 46 -16.72 9.27 -15.10
N SER A 47 -16.93 10.39 -15.80
CA SER A 47 -16.53 10.52 -17.21
C SER A 47 -15.02 10.32 -17.37
N PHE A 48 -14.59 9.83 -18.54
CA PHE A 48 -13.18 9.56 -18.85
C PHE A 48 -12.26 10.76 -18.54
N LEU A 49 -12.72 11.98 -18.84
CA LEU A 49 -12.00 13.22 -18.54
C LEU A 49 -11.80 13.44 -17.03
N LYS A 50 -12.83 13.17 -16.20
CA LYS A 50 -12.72 13.26 -14.74
C LYS A 50 -11.84 12.13 -14.15
N GLN A 51 -11.83 10.96 -14.78
CA GLN A 51 -10.93 9.87 -14.39
C GLN A 51 -9.46 10.25 -14.66
N GLN A 52 -9.15 10.89 -15.80
CA GLN A 52 -7.80 11.41 -16.08
C GLN A 52 -7.38 12.48 -15.08
N ILE A 53 -8.26 13.42 -14.72
CA ILE A 53 -7.96 14.48 -13.75
C ILE A 53 -7.63 13.88 -12.37
N VAL A 54 -8.46 12.96 -11.87
CA VAL A 54 -8.20 12.33 -10.56
C VAL A 54 -6.99 11.40 -10.61
N GLY A 55 -6.80 10.64 -11.70
CA GLY A 55 -5.63 9.79 -11.87
C GLY A 55 -4.30 10.55 -11.86
N ASN A 56 -4.34 11.84 -12.20
CA ASN A 56 -3.16 12.73 -12.14
C ASN A 56 -3.00 13.45 -10.80
N MET A 57 -4.01 13.46 -9.92
CA MET A 57 -3.99 14.20 -8.64
C MET A 57 -3.77 13.29 -7.42
N PHE A 58 -4.05 12.00 -7.54
CA PHE A 58 -3.94 11.05 -6.42
C PHE A 58 -3.13 9.84 -6.83
N THR A 59 -2.25 9.41 -5.93
CA THR A 59 -1.41 8.23 -6.08
C THR A 59 -2.00 7.07 -5.27
N HIS A 60 -1.58 5.82 -5.49
CA HIS A 60 -1.62 4.90 -4.35
C HIS A 60 -0.31 5.06 -3.58
N HIS A 61 -0.39 5.10 -2.26
CA HIS A 61 0.75 5.45 -1.41
C HIS A 61 1.14 4.31 -0.47
N GLN A 62 0.58 3.12 -0.68
CA GLN A 62 0.87 1.93 0.12
C GLN A 62 2.24 1.39 -0.23
N LYS A 63 3.13 1.25 0.75
CA LYS A 63 4.39 0.51 0.66
C LYS A 63 4.21 -0.82 1.37
N CYS A 64 4.31 -1.92 0.64
CA CYS A 64 4.07 -3.26 1.18
C CYS A 64 4.97 -4.27 0.48
N VAL A 65 5.64 -5.11 1.26
CA VAL A 65 6.35 -6.30 0.77
C VAL A 65 5.74 -7.53 1.46
N LEU A 66 5.33 -8.51 0.65
CA LEU A 66 4.80 -9.78 1.14
C LEU A 66 5.72 -10.89 0.67
N VAL A 67 6.19 -11.69 1.61
CA VAL A 67 7.08 -12.83 1.33
C VAL A 67 6.64 -14.03 2.14
N ASP A 68 6.84 -15.21 1.59
CA ASP A 68 6.77 -16.45 2.36
C ASP A 68 8.09 -16.63 3.13
N THR A 69 7.99 -16.88 4.43
CA THR A 69 9.12 -17.10 5.33
C THR A 69 9.00 -18.44 6.03
N GLN A 70 10.07 -18.86 6.72
CA GLN A 70 10.08 -20.11 7.45
C GLN A 70 9.05 -20.09 8.60
N ALA A 71 8.22 -21.14 8.67
CA ALA A 71 7.35 -21.41 9.81
C ALA A 71 7.85 -22.65 10.58
N ASN A 72 7.07 -23.13 11.55
CA ASN A 72 7.44 -24.33 12.30
C ASN A 72 7.53 -25.57 11.40
N GLY A 73 8.52 -26.43 11.64
CA GLY A 73 8.78 -27.64 10.84
C GLY A 73 9.18 -27.32 9.40
N ASN A 74 8.62 -28.05 8.43
CA ASN A 74 8.87 -27.85 7.00
C ASN A 74 7.85 -26.90 6.33
N ASN A 75 7.06 -26.19 7.14
CA ASN A 75 6.05 -25.27 6.64
C ASN A 75 6.62 -23.86 6.45
N ARG A 76 5.88 -23.06 5.70
CA ARG A 76 6.13 -21.65 5.45
C ARG A 76 4.91 -20.82 5.86
N LYS A 77 5.10 -19.55 6.14
CA LYS A 77 4.06 -18.59 6.51
C LYS A 77 4.21 -17.32 5.70
N ILE A 78 3.18 -16.48 5.67
CA ILE A 78 3.30 -15.14 5.08
C ILE A 78 3.83 -14.17 6.12
N THR A 79 4.81 -13.37 5.71
CA THR A 79 5.32 -12.22 6.46
C THR A 79 5.10 -10.96 5.63
N ALA A 80 4.58 -9.91 6.27
CA ALA A 80 4.34 -8.63 5.64
C ALA A 80 5.30 -7.56 6.18
N PHE A 81 5.70 -6.63 5.32
CA PHE A 81 6.40 -5.41 5.70
C PHE A 81 5.56 -4.23 5.24
N ILE A 82 5.18 -3.33 6.14
CA ILE A 82 4.39 -2.14 5.83
C ILE A 82 4.97 -0.92 6.56
N GLY A 83 4.89 0.27 5.96
CA GLY A 83 5.43 1.48 6.57
C GLY A 83 5.53 2.66 5.61
N GLY A 84 6.39 3.63 5.94
CA GLY A 84 6.66 4.82 5.12
C GLY A 84 7.75 4.62 4.05
N ILE A 85 8.64 3.64 4.26
CA ILE A 85 9.81 3.41 3.39
C ILE A 85 9.42 2.70 2.08
N ASP A 86 9.63 3.37 0.95
CA ASP A 86 9.61 2.78 -0.40
C ASP A 86 10.95 2.11 -0.74
N LEU A 87 10.93 1.08 -1.59
CA LEU A 87 12.14 0.49 -2.18
C LEU A 87 12.60 1.33 -3.38
N CYS A 88 13.13 2.52 -3.11
CA CYS A 88 13.65 3.43 -4.13
C CYS A 88 14.81 4.30 -3.59
N ASP A 89 15.34 5.12 -4.48
CA ASP A 89 16.49 5.99 -4.24
C ASP A 89 16.30 6.95 -3.05
N GLY A 90 17.34 7.17 -2.27
CA GLY A 90 17.42 8.13 -1.18
C GLY A 90 16.83 7.67 0.16
N ARG A 91 16.24 6.47 0.21
CA ARG A 91 15.55 5.94 1.41
C ARG A 91 16.47 5.22 2.37
N TYR A 92 17.62 4.74 1.89
CA TYR A 92 18.61 4.11 2.76
C TYR A 92 19.24 5.17 3.68
N ASP A 93 19.18 4.93 4.99
CA ASP A 93 19.84 5.76 5.98
C ASP A 93 20.07 4.98 7.28
N THR A 94 20.81 5.61 8.19
CA THR A 94 21.02 5.16 9.56
C THR A 94 20.66 6.30 10.53
N PRO A 95 20.43 6.02 11.83
CA PRO A 95 20.05 7.06 12.79
C PRO A 95 21.05 8.22 12.91
N GLU A 96 22.29 8.05 12.45
CA GLU A 96 23.29 9.12 12.41
C GLU A 96 22.98 10.21 11.38
N HIS A 97 22.12 9.94 10.39
CA HIS A 97 21.65 10.91 9.39
C HIS A 97 22.77 11.75 8.78
N ARG A 98 23.81 11.06 8.30
CA ARG A 98 25.06 11.66 7.83
C ARG A 98 24.81 12.58 6.63
N LEU A 99 25.16 13.86 6.77
CA LEU A 99 25.00 14.88 5.74
C LEU A 99 26.12 14.91 4.70
N PHE A 100 27.37 14.77 5.17
CA PHE A 100 28.59 15.00 4.38
C PHE A 100 29.55 13.80 4.35
N HIS A 101 29.29 12.77 5.16
CA HIS A 101 30.11 11.58 5.26
C HIS A 101 29.56 10.46 4.38
N ASP A 102 30.44 9.57 3.92
CA ASP A 102 30.09 8.36 3.16
C ASP A 102 29.38 8.62 1.81
N LEU A 103 29.51 9.85 1.30
CA LEU A 103 28.99 10.27 -0.01
C LEU A 103 29.68 9.55 -1.17
N ASP A 104 30.87 9.02 -0.96
CA ASP A 104 31.66 8.23 -1.90
C ASP A 104 31.64 6.72 -1.61
N THR A 105 30.89 6.30 -0.57
CA THR A 105 30.71 4.89 -0.18
C THR A 105 29.25 4.46 -0.32
N VAL A 106 28.49 4.32 0.77
CA VAL A 106 27.13 3.79 0.77
C VAL A 106 26.13 4.71 0.07
N PHE A 107 26.42 6.02 -0.04
CA PHE A 107 25.54 6.98 -0.71
C PHE A 107 25.99 7.37 -2.12
N LYS A 108 27.06 6.78 -2.66
CA LYS A 108 27.68 7.21 -3.94
C LYS A 108 26.72 7.21 -5.11
N ASP A 109 25.94 6.14 -5.23
CA ASP A 109 24.96 5.96 -6.31
C ASP A 109 23.51 6.14 -5.78
N ASP A 110 23.36 6.69 -4.58
CA ASP A 110 22.08 6.93 -3.89
C ASP A 110 21.99 8.34 -3.27
N PHE A 111 22.70 9.31 -3.87
CA PHE A 111 22.62 10.70 -3.42
C PHE A 111 21.24 11.28 -3.73
N HIS A 112 20.50 11.65 -2.68
CA HIS A 112 19.18 12.25 -2.81
C HIS A 112 19.14 13.59 -2.09
N ASN A 113 18.85 14.67 -2.83
CA ASN A 113 18.47 15.95 -2.26
C ASN A 113 17.67 16.76 -3.31
N PRO A 114 16.33 16.72 -3.27
CA PRO A 114 15.47 17.42 -4.22
C PRO A 114 15.29 18.91 -3.89
N THR A 115 15.80 19.38 -2.74
CA THR A 115 15.68 20.79 -2.32
C THR A 115 16.65 21.70 -3.07
N PHE A 116 17.81 21.18 -3.48
CA PHE A 116 18.82 21.94 -4.22
C PHE A 116 18.80 21.63 -5.71
N SER A 117 19.48 22.48 -6.49
CA SER A 117 19.63 22.29 -7.93
C SER A 117 20.43 21.02 -8.26
N ALA A 118 20.14 20.45 -9.43
CA ALA A 118 20.88 19.30 -9.95
C ALA A 118 22.39 19.59 -10.03
N GLY A 119 23.21 18.60 -9.63
CA GLY A 119 24.66 18.73 -9.54
C GLY A 119 25.18 19.12 -8.14
N THR A 120 24.30 19.46 -7.21
CA THR A 120 24.65 19.54 -5.78
C THR A 120 25.11 18.17 -5.30
N ARG A 121 26.33 18.10 -4.75
CA ARG A 121 26.94 16.85 -4.26
C ARG A 121 26.88 16.69 -2.74
N ALA A 122 26.55 17.76 -2.02
CA ALA A 122 26.35 17.77 -0.58
C ALA A 122 25.61 19.04 -0.14
N PRO A 123 24.89 19.03 1.00
CA PRO A 123 24.58 17.84 1.80
C PRO A 123 23.56 16.93 1.10
N ARG A 124 23.59 15.62 1.37
CA ARG A 124 22.41 14.78 1.07
C ARG A 124 21.23 15.21 1.95
N GLN A 125 20.01 14.85 1.57
CA GLN A 125 18.85 14.92 2.46
C GLN A 125 18.73 13.59 3.21
N PRO A 126 18.99 13.54 4.53
CA PRO A 126 18.77 12.33 5.31
C PRO A 126 17.31 11.87 5.29
N TRP A 127 17.09 10.59 5.51
CA TRP A 127 15.78 9.96 5.49
C TRP A 127 15.47 9.33 6.86
N HIS A 128 14.70 10.05 7.67
CA HIS A 128 14.12 9.52 8.91
C HIS A 128 12.72 8.98 8.61
N ASP A 129 12.48 7.70 8.91
CA ASP A 129 11.21 7.04 8.58
C ASP A 129 11.02 5.77 9.43
N LEU A 130 9.79 5.24 9.44
CA LEU A 130 9.39 4.07 10.21
C LEU A 130 8.79 2.99 9.32
N HIS A 131 9.07 1.74 9.65
CA HIS A 131 8.55 0.55 8.97
C HIS A 131 8.38 -0.59 9.98
N CYS A 132 7.42 -1.49 9.74
CA CYS A 132 7.24 -2.67 10.59
C CYS A 132 7.22 -3.96 9.79
N LYS A 133 7.65 -5.04 10.44
CA LYS A 133 7.46 -6.43 10.00
C LYS A 133 6.32 -7.03 10.79
N ILE A 134 5.39 -7.67 10.10
CA ILE A 134 4.21 -8.32 10.67
C ILE A 134 4.28 -9.81 10.35
N ASP A 135 4.21 -10.62 11.40
CA ASP A 135 4.02 -12.05 11.36
C ASP A 135 2.69 -12.38 12.06
N GLY A 136 2.02 -13.46 11.66
CA GLY A 136 0.74 -13.87 12.25
C GLY A 136 -0.49 -13.54 11.38
N PRO A 137 -1.71 -13.65 11.93
CA PRO A 137 -2.96 -13.42 11.18
C PRO A 137 -2.99 -12.10 10.39
N ALA A 138 -2.52 -11.00 10.98
CA ALA A 138 -2.50 -9.68 10.33
C ALA A 138 -1.65 -9.61 9.05
N ALA A 139 -0.67 -10.50 8.85
CA ALA A 139 0.08 -10.58 7.59
C ALA A 139 -0.82 -11.04 6.43
N TYR A 140 -1.81 -11.88 6.71
CA TYR A 140 -2.78 -12.37 5.72
C TYR A 140 -3.83 -11.31 5.38
N ASP A 141 -4.13 -10.38 6.28
CA ASP A 141 -4.93 -9.19 5.96
C ASP A 141 -4.21 -8.28 4.96
N ALA A 142 -2.90 -8.08 5.13
CA ALA A 142 -2.07 -7.35 4.17
C ALA A 142 -2.03 -8.07 2.81
N LEU A 143 -1.98 -9.41 2.80
CA LEU A 143 -2.11 -10.21 1.58
C LEU A 143 -3.47 -10.04 0.92
N ILE A 144 -4.58 -10.13 1.68
CA ILE A 144 -5.93 -9.88 1.16
C ILE A 144 -5.99 -8.49 0.50
N ASN A 145 -5.44 -7.45 1.13
CA ASN A 145 -5.35 -6.13 0.52
C ASN A 145 -4.60 -6.15 -0.81
N PHE A 146 -3.46 -6.83 -0.90
CA PHE A 146 -2.69 -6.95 -2.13
C PHE A 146 -3.51 -7.67 -3.22
N GLU A 147 -4.10 -8.82 -2.92
CA GLU A 147 -4.89 -9.59 -3.88
C GLU A 147 -6.09 -8.81 -4.42
N GLN A 148 -6.82 -8.13 -3.53
CA GLN A 148 -7.95 -7.28 -3.88
C GLN A 148 -7.56 -6.18 -4.88
N ARG A 149 -6.38 -5.56 -4.68
CA ARG A 149 -5.82 -4.54 -5.57
C ARG A 149 -5.28 -5.14 -6.86
N TRP A 150 -4.62 -6.28 -6.79
CA TRP A 150 -4.11 -7.01 -7.95
C TRP A 150 -5.24 -7.31 -8.94
N ARG A 151 -6.31 -7.95 -8.47
CA ARG A 151 -7.51 -8.29 -9.27
C ARG A 151 -8.16 -7.04 -9.90
N LYS A 152 -7.98 -5.86 -9.30
CA LYS A 152 -8.45 -4.59 -9.88
C LYS A 152 -7.51 -4.08 -10.96
N ALA A 153 -6.21 -4.08 -10.71
CA ALA A 153 -5.19 -3.57 -11.62
C ALA A 153 -5.05 -4.43 -12.89
N THR A 154 -5.20 -5.76 -12.79
CA THR A 154 -5.05 -6.69 -13.92
C THR A 154 -6.33 -6.89 -14.75
N LYS A 155 -7.46 -6.28 -14.37
CA LYS A 155 -8.78 -6.53 -14.99
C LYS A 155 -8.76 -6.41 -16.52
N TRP A 156 -8.11 -5.38 -17.06
CA TRP A 156 -8.09 -5.13 -18.50
C TRP A 156 -7.09 -6.02 -19.24
N THR A 157 -5.97 -6.35 -18.60
CA THR A 157 -4.98 -7.30 -19.10
C THR A 157 -5.58 -8.69 -19.25
N GLU A 158 -6.30 -9.16 -18.23
CA GLU A 158 -7.01 -10.45 -18.25
C GLU A 158 -8.12 -10.49 -19.31
N LEU A 159 -8.87 -9.39 -19.46
CA LEU A 159 -9.91 -9.30 -20.49
C LEU A 159 -9.30 -9.40 -21.90
N GLY A 160 -8.18 -8.70 -22.15
CA GLY A 160 -7.45 -8.75 -23.41
C GLY A 160 -6.85 -10.12 -23.72
N LEU A 161 -6.43 -10.88 -22.70
CA LEU A 161 -5.94 -12.26 -22.84
C LEU A 161 -7.07 -13.23 -23.21
N ARG A 162 -8.26 -13.07 -22.63
CA ARG A 162 -9.45 -13.89 -22.95
C ARG A 162 -9.90 -13.73 -24.41
N PHE A 163 -9.77 -12.53 -24.98
CA PHE A 163 -10.05 -12.29 -26.40
C PHE A 163 -9.00 -12.92 -27.35
N LYS A 164 -7.82 -13.31 -26.85
CA LYS A 164 -6.74 -13.91 -27.64
C LYS A 164 -6.74 -15.44 -27.66
N GLN A 165 -7.73 -16.12 -27.07
CA GLN A 165 -7.89 -17.59 -27.08
C GLN A 165 -6.62 -18.41 -26.73
N LYS A 166 -5.65 -17.81 -26.04
CA LYS A 166 -4.44 -18.49 -25.51
C LYS A 166 -4.44 -18.38 -23.99
N SER A 167 -5.38 -19.03 -23.32
CA SER A 167 -5.27 -19.23 -21.87
C SER A 167 -4.39 -20.45 -21.63
N HIS A 168 -3.08 -20.25 -21.53
CA HIS A 168 -2.23 -21.27 -20.93
C HIS A 168 -2.57 -21.31 -19.43
N TRP A 169 -2.73 -22.50 -18.85
CA TRP A 169 -3.04 -22.68 -17.41
C TRP A 169 -2.00 -22.05 -16.46
N SER A 170 -0.85 -21.62 -16.99
CA SER A 170 0.25 -20.94 -16.29
C SER A 170 0.10 -19.41 -16.20
N ASP A 171 -1.00 -18.82 -16.67
CA ASP A 171 -1.16 -17.36 -16.81
C ASP A 171 -1.90 -16.70 -15.62
N ASP A 172 -2.19 -17.45 -14.54
CA ASP A 172 -2.67 -16.86 -13.28
C ASP A 172 -1.48 -16.28 -12.52
N SER A 173 -1.16 -15.02 -12.83
CA SER A 173 -0.08 -14.26 -12.19
C SER A 173 -0.26 -14.09 -10.67
N LEU A 174 -1.47 -14.30 -10.14
CA LEU A 174 -1.71 -14.28 -8.70
C LEU A 174 -1.64 -15.71 -8.15
N ILE A 175 -0.57 -15.99 -7.39
CA ILE A 175 -0.42 -17.28 -6.72
C ILE A 175 -1.53 -17.43 -5.66
N LYS A 176 -2.27 -18.53 -5.74
CA LYS A 176 -3.26 -18.91 -4.74
C LYS A 176 -2.60 -19.71 -3.63
N ILE A 177 -2.25 -19.04 -2.54
CA ILE A 177 -1.48 -19.63 -1.43
C ILE A 177 -2.18 -20.82 -0.78
N GLU A 178 -3.52 -20.81 -0.75
CA GLU A 178 -4.38 -21.90 -0.28
C GLU A 178 -4.18 -23.24 -1.02
N ARG A 179 -3.60 -23.21 -2.22
CA ARG A 179 -3.31 -24.40 -3.04
C ARG A 179 -1.93 -24.98 -2.77
N ILE A 180 -1.12 -24.30 -1.95
CA ILE A 180 0.26 -24.69 -1.64
C ILE A 180 0.26 -25.30 -0.24
N SER A 181 0.26 -26.63 -0.16
CA SER A 181 0.06 -27.37 1.09
C SER A 181 1.11 -27.12 2.16
N TRP A 182 2.31 -26.62 1.79
CA TRP A 182 3.38 -26.30 2.72
C TRP A 182 3.41 -24.82 3.12
N ILE A 183 2.47 -23.98 2.68
CA ILE A 183 2.29 -22.62 3.18
C ILE A 183 1.06 -22.63 4.09
N LEU A 184 1.26 -22.39 5.38
CA LEU A 184 0.19 -22.19 6.35
C LEU A 184 -0.69 -21.04 5.85
N SER A 185 -1.98 -21.30 5.68
CA SER A 185 -2.89 -20.35 5.07
C SER A 185 -4.26 -20.48 5.73
N PRO A 186 -4.84 -19.40 6.27
CA PRO A 186 -6.22 -19.43 6.73
C PRO A 186 -7.15 -19.67 5.53
N HIS A 187 -8.35 -20.18 5.78
CA HIS A 187 -9.32 -20.44 4.71
C HIS A 187 -9.85 -19.13 4.10
N LEU A 188 -9.26 -18.73 2.97
CA LEU A 188 -9.73 -17.60 2.17
C LEU A 188 -10.91 -18.01 1.30
N SER A 189 -11.96 -17.19 1.29
CA SER A 189 -13.13 -17.44 0.45
C SER A 189 -13.72 -16.17 -0.14
N GLU A 190 -14.45 -16.35 -1.24
CA GLU A 190 -15.20 -15.30 -1.90
C GLU A 190 -16.64 -15.75 -2.07
N THR A 191 -17.57 -14.80 -1.94
CA THR A 191 -18.98 -15.01 -2.31
C THR A 191 -19.12 -15.18 -3.82
N LYS A 192 -20.27 -15.70 -4.28
CA LYS A 192 -20.58 -15.85 -5.71
C LYS A 192 -20.52 -14.53 -6.50
N ASP A 193 -20.71 -13.39 -5.84
CA ASP A 193 -20.64 -12.06 -6.45
C ASP A 193 -19.23 -11.42 -6.39
N GLY A 194 -18.22 -12.19 -5.97
CA GLY A 194 -16.83 -11.76 -5.88
C GLY A 194 -16.55 -10.77 -4.75
N THR A 195 -17.31 -10.85 -3.65
CA THR A 195 -16.98 -10.18 -2.39
C THR A 195 -16.01 -11.03 -1.59
N THR A 196 -14.94 -10.43 -1.10
CA THR A 196 -13.95 -11.12 -0.26
C THR A 196 -14.50 -11.34 1.14
N ILE A 197 -14.41 -12.57 1.62
CA ILE A 197 -14.70 -12.95 2.99
C ILE A 197 -13.36 -12.99 3.73
N VAL A 198 -13.18 -12.06 4.67
CA VAL A 198 -12.01 -12.04 5.55
C VAL A 198 -12.20 -13.17 6.57
N PRO A 199 -11.25 -14.11 6.70
CA PRO A 199 -11.35 -15.19 7.65
C PRO A 199 -11.33 -14.65 9.08
N SER A 200 -11.93 -15.38 10.02
CA SER A 200 -11.64 -15.19 11.43
C SER A 200 -10.20 -15.59 11.74
N ASP A 201 -9.69 -15.17 12.89
CA ASP A 201 -8.36 -15.57 13.33
C ASP A 201 -8.22 -17.10 13.35
N ASP A 202 -7.18 -17.59 12.68
CA ASP A 202 -6.89 -19.01 12.51
C ASP A 202 -5.65 -19.36 13.35
N PRO A 203 -5.77 -20.22 14.37
CA PRO A 203 -4.65 -20.61 15.22
C PRO A 203 -3.47 -21.22 14.46
N THR A 204 -3.70 -21.77 13.25
CA THR A 204 -2.63 -22.36 12.43
C THR A 204 -1.56 -21.35 12.02
N VAL A 205 -1.89 -20.05 11.98
CA VAL A 205 -0.95 -18.98 11.62
C VAL A 205 -0.50 -18.16 12.82
N TYR A 206 -0.81 -18.58 14.05
CA TYR A 206 -0.34 -17.90 15.26
C TYR A 206 1.17 -18.07 15.43
N VAL A 207 1.79 -17.03 15.97
CA VAL A 207 3.26 -16.95 16.08
C VAL A 207 3.77 -16.92 17.52
N SER A 208 2.88 -16.62 18.47
CA SER A 208 3.10 -16.72 19.91
C SER A 208 1.79 -17.09 20.62
N SER A 209 1.89 -17.56 21.86
CA SER A 209 0.73 -17.82 22.72
C SER A 209 0.16 -16.53 23.29
N GLU A 210 -1.11 -16.54 23.70
CA GLU A 210 -1.77 -15.40 24.38
C GLU A 210 -1.14 -15.09 25.75
N GLU A 211 -0.49 -16.09 26.37
CA GLU A 211 0.22 -15.92 27.63
C GLU A 211 1.65 -15.35 27.45
N ASP A 212 2.12 -15.19 26.21
CA ASP A 212 3.44 -14.63 25.93
C ASP A 212 3.43 -13.12 26.18
N PRO A 213 4.28 -12.57 27.09
CA PRO A 213 4.32 -11.13 27.34
C PRO A 213 4.76 -10.31 26.12
N ASP A 214 5.42 -10.93 25.14
CA ASP A 214 5.82 -10.29 23.90
C ASP A 214 4.77 -10.49 22.78
N HIS A 215 3.55 -10.98 23.09
CA HIS A 215 2.44 -11.12 22.15
C HIS A 215 1.85 -9.75 21.74
N TRP A 216 1.42 -9.66 20.47
CA TRP A 216 0.81 -8.46 19.91
C TRP A 216 -0.54 -8.76 19.27
N HIS A 217 -1.58 -8.02 19.69
CA HIS A 217 -2.79 -7.89 18.90
C HIS A 217 -2.60 -6.82 17.83
N VAL A 218 -2.72 -7.22 16.56
CA VAL A 218 -2.48 -6.33 15.41
C VAL A 218 -3.73 -6.27 14.55
N GLN A 219 -4.16 -5.06 14.20
CA GLN A 219 -5.27 -4.82 13.26
C GLN A 219 -4.77 -3.99 12.07
N ILE A 220 -5.08 -4.43 10.85
CA ILE A 220 -4.73 -3.70 9.62
C ILE A 220 -5.82 -2.69 9.28
N PHE A 221 -5.40 -1.43 9.09
CA PHE A 221 -6.27 -0.33 8.65
C PHE A 221 -5.87 0.16 7.26
N ARG A 222 -6.84 0.70 6.50
CA ARG A 222 -6.62 1.21 5.15
C ARG A 222 -7.37 2.52 4.88
N SER A 223 -6.88 3.21 3.85
CA SER A 223 -7.57 4.29 3.15
C SER A 223 -7.67 3.89 1.68
N ILE A 224 -8.81 3.33 1.27
CA ILE A 224 -8.98 2.76 -0.06
C ILE A 224 -10.45 2.79 -0.48
N ASP A 225 -10.72 2.75 -1.78
CA ASP A 225 -12.08 2.73 -2.30
C ASP A 225 -12.31 1.65 -3.38
N SER A 226 -13.57 1.44 -3.76
CA SER A 226 -13.96 0.48 -4.81
C SER A 226 -13.39 0.79 -6.20
N GLY A 227 -12.79 1.97 -6.39
CA GLY A 227 -12.00 2.34 -7.56
C GLY A 227 -10.61 1.69 -7.58
N SER A 228 -10.04 1.37 -6.43
CA SER A 228 -8.68 0.79 -6.29
C SER A 228 -8.64 -0.70 -5.99
N LEU A 229 -9.78 -1.34 -5.68
CA LEU A 229 -9.82 -2.77 -5.38
C LEU A 229 -11.06 -3.47 -5.95
N LYS A 230 -11.01 -4.81 -6.01
CA LYS A 230 -12.17 -5.71 -6.11
C LYS A 230 -12.31 -6.47 -4.79
N GLY A 231 -13.52 -6.84 -4.42
CA GLY A 231 -13.77 -7.61 -3.19
C GLY A 231 -14.60 -6.90 -2.12
N PHE A 232 -14.95 -5.62 -2.30
CA PHE A 232 -15.91 -4.97 -1.41
C PHE A 232 -17.33 -5.54 -1.53
N PRO A 233 -18.12 -5.51 -0.43
CA PRO A 233 -19.53 -5.89 -0.44
C PRO A 233 -20.33 -5.10 -1.47
N LYS A 234 -21.44 -5.69 -1.93
CA LYS A 234 -22.27 -5.09 -2.98
C LYS A 234 -23.44 -4.31 -2.44
N THR A 235 -23.94 -4.68 -1.26
CA THR A 235 -25.11 -4.03 -0.67
C THR A 235 -24.70 -2.97 0.34
N ASN A 236 -25.56 -1.94 0.51
CA ASN A 236 -25.30 -0.88 1.49
C ASN A 236 -25.27 -1.43 2.91
N ASN A 237 -26.15 -2.37 3.26
CA ASN A 237 -26.21 -2.96 4.59
C ASN A 237 -24.88 -3.65 4.94
N GLU A 238 -24.38 -4.53 4.07
CA GLU A 238 -23.08 -5.19 4.30
C GLU A 238 -21.91 -4.21 4.35
N CYS A 239 -21.97 -3.10 3.59
CA CYS A 239 -20.96 -2.05 3.69
C CYS A 239 -21.00 -1.38 5.07
N HIS A 240 -22.19 -1.05 5.57
CA HIS A 240 -22.38 -0.45 6.89
C HIS A 240 -21.95 -1.40 8.02
N ASP A 241 -22.27 -2.68 7.93
CA ASP A 241 -21.86 -3.71 8.91
C ASP A 241 -20.33 -3.83 9.01
N LYS A 242 -19.61 -3.49 7.94
CA LYS A 242 -18.14 -3.45 7.88
C LYS A 242 -17.54 -2.06 8.08
N ASN A 243 -18.33 -1.09 8.57
CA ASN A 243 -17.92 0.30 8.78
C ASN A 243 -17.40 1.03 7.52
N LEU A 244 -17.82 0.56 6.33
CA LEU A 244 -17.50 1.21 5.06
C LEU A 244 -18.48 2.36 4.79
N VAL A 245 -17.97 3.44 4.20
CA VAL A 245 -18.78 4.59 3.83
C VAL A 245 -19.18 4.49 2.36
N VAL A 246 -20.47 4.56 2.08
CA VAL A 246 -21.00 4.59 0.71
C VAL A 246 -21.25 6.05 0.31
N THR A 247 -20.52 6.56 -0.69
CA THR A 247 -20.68 7.94 -1.20
C THR A 247 -20.83 7.93 -2.71
N LYS A 248 -21.87 8.58 -3.27
CA LYS A 248 -22.01 8.86 -4.73
C LYS A 248 -21.52 7.73 -5.68
N ASN A 249 -21.86 6.48 -5.38
CA ASN A 249 -21.43 5.25 -6.10
C ASN A 249 -20.01 4.72 -5.84
N LEU A 250 -19.43 5.03 -4.69
CA LEU A 250 -18.10 4.61 -4.27
C LEU A 250 -18.22 4.07 -2.85
N VAL A 251 -17.69 2.86 -2.64
CA VAL A 251 -17.51 2.30 -1.31
C VAL A 251 -16.11 2.69 -0.86
N VAL A 252 -16.01 3.32 0.31
CA VAL A 252 -14.78 3.90 0.85
C VAL A 252 -14.50 3.29 2.21
N ASP A 253 -13.31 2.73 2.35
CA ASP A 253 -12.70 2.36 3.62
C ASP A 253 -11.84 3.55 4.10
N LYS A 254 -12.16 4.05 5.28
CA LYS A 254 -11.46 5.15 5.96
C LYS A 254 -10.97 4.71 7.35
N SER A 255 -10.74 3.42 7.53
CA SER A 255 -10.39 2.82 8.82
C SER A 255 -9.10 3.39 9.41
N ILE A 256 -8.14 3.88 8.60
CA ILE A 256 -6.97 4.63 9.12
C ILE A 256 -7.44 5.87 9.90
N GLN A 257 -8.33 6.69 9.31
CA GLN A 257 -8.85 7.89 9.99
C GLN A 257 -9.59 7.51 11.28
N THR A 258 -10.43 6.48 11.23
CA THR A 258 -11.17 6.00 12.40
C THR A 258 -10.24 5.52 13.50
N ALA A 259 -9.18 4.78 13.17
CA ALA A 259 -8.18 4.29 14.11
C ALA A 259 -7.43 5.45 14.78
N TYR A 260 -7.00 6.46 14.01
CA TYR A 260 -6.38 7.67 14.56
C TYR A 260 -7.31 8.40 15.54
N ILE A 261 -8.58 8.59 15.17
CA ILE A 261 -9.57 9.23 16.05
C ILE A 261 -9.74 8.43 17.34
N GLN A 262 -9.85 7.11 17.24
CA GLN A 262 -10.02 6.25 18.41
C GLN A 262 -8.81 6.29 19.32
N ALA A 263 -7.59 6.15 18.77
CA ALA A 263 -6.35 6.21 19.53
C ALA A 263 -6.17 7.54 20.27
N ILE A 264 -6.48 8.67 19.60
CA ILE A 264 -6.43 10.01 20.21
C ILE A 264 -7.46 10.13 21.33
N ARG A 265 -8.69 9.65 21.13
CA ARG A 265 -9.77 9.72 22.14
C ARG A 265 -9.51 8.83 23.35
N SER A 266 -8.84 7.69 23.17
CA SER A 266 -8.55 6.76 24.26
C SER A 266 -7.28 7.10 25.04
N ALA A 267 -6.42 7.98 24.52
CA ALA A 267 -5.15 8.33 25.16
C ALA A 267 -5.36 8.90 26.57
N GLN A 268 -4.70 8.31 27.56
CA GLN A 268 -4.77 8.71 28.98
C GLN A 268 -3.55 9.52 29.45
N HIS A 269 -2.45 9.50 28.69
CA HIS A 269 -1.16 10.07 29.11
C HIS A 269 -0.63 11.07 28.09
N PHE A 270 0.01 10.59 27.01
CA PHE A 270 0.53 11.44 25.95
C PHE A 270 0.34 10.78 24.59
N ILE A 271 0.44 11.59 23.54
CA ILE A 271 0.43 11.15 22.15
C ILE A 271 1.72 11.66 21.52
N TYR A 272 2.46 10.77 20.87
CA TYR A 272 3.64 11.10 20.08
C TYR A 272 3.31 10.90 18.60
N ILE A 273 3.65 11.89 17.76
CA ILE A 273 3.37 11.87 16.32
C ILE A 273 4.63 12.25 15.55
N GLU A 274 5.12 11.31 14.76
CA GLU A 274 6.00 11.58 13.63
C GLU A 274 5.18 11.44 12.34
N ASN A 275 5.15 12.49 11.52
CA ASN A 275 4.41 12.48 10.26
C ASN A 275 5.00 13.50 9.29
N GLN A 276 5.08 13.16 8.00
CA GLN A 276 5.50 14.07 6.94
C GLN A 276 4.57 15.29 6.82
N TYR A 277 3.28 15.10 7.10
CA TYR A 277 2.28 16.16 7.02
C TYR A 277 1.47 16.27 8.32
N PHE A 278 1.19 17.50 8.74
CA PHE A 278 0.33 17.79 9.89
C PHE A 278 -0.64 18.93 9.57
N LEU A 279 -1.65 18.62 8.73
CA LEU A 279 -2.67 19.55 8.27
C LEU A 279 -4.03 18.85 8.23
N GLY A 280 -5.10 19.49 8.73
CA GLY A 280 -6.44 18.92 8.71
C GLY A 280 -7.47 19.78 9.43
N SER A 281 -8.69 19.25 9.57
CA SER A 281 -9.81 19.89 10.28
C SER A 281 -10.15 21.31 9.77
N SER A 282 -10.04 21.51 8.45
CA SER A 282 -10.24 22.82 7.81
C SER A 282 -11.65 23.39 7.95
N TYR A 283 -12.65 22.55 8.26
CA TYR A 283 -14.00 23.01 8.60
C TYR A 283 -14.04 23.93 9.83
N ALA A 284 -13.01 23.87 10.69
CA ALA A 284 -12.88 24.70 11.88
C ALA A 284 -11.84 25.83 11.71
N TRP A 285 -11.23 25.99 10.53
CA TRP A 285 -10.30 27.09 10.29
C TRP A 285 -11.07 28.41 10.19
N PRO A 286 -10.50 29.53 10.68
CA PRO A 286 -11.10 30.84 10.49
C PRO A 286 -11.19 31.19 8.99
N SER A 287 -12.29 31.83 8.60
CA SER A 287 -12.43 32.42 7.27
C SER A 287 -11.56 33.67 7.16
N TYR A 288 -10.27 33.50 6.86
CA TYR A 288 -9.38 34.62 6.60
C TYR A 288 -9.74 35.24 5.23
N LYS A 289 -10.32 36.45 5.24
CA LYS A 289 -10.64 37.21 4.02
C LYS A 289 -9.39 37.81 3.35
N ASP A 290 -8.31 38.01 4.09
CA ASP A 290 -7.10 38.72 3.65
C ASP A 290 -5.80 37.89 3.75
N ALA A 291 -5.91 36.56 3.85
CA ALA A 291 -4.73 35.69 3.83
C ALA A 291 -4.01 35.79 2.46
N GLY A 292 -2.85 36.47 2.43
CA GLY A 292 -2.02 36.66 1.24
C GLY A 292 -1.96 38.09 0.67
N GLN A 293 -2.60 39.09 1.29
CA GLN A 293 -2.51 40.49 0.83
C GLN A 293 -1.19 41.20 1.16
N ASN A 294 -0.33 40.62 2.00
CA ASN A 294 0.96 41.20 2.42
C ASN A 294 2.16 40.31 2.03
N CYS A 295 2.09 39.59 0.92
CA CYS A 295 3.25 38.91 0.34
C CYS A 295 3.66 39.60 -0.98
#